data_AF-A0A562WRU8-F1
#
_entry.id   AF-A0A562WRU8-F1
#
_cell.length_a   1.000
_cell.length_b   1.000
_cell.length_c   1.000
_cell.angle_alpha   90.00
_cell.angle_beta   90.00
_cell.angle_gamma   90.00
#
_symmetry.space_group_name_H-M   'P 1'
#
loop_
_entity.id
_entity.type
_entity.pdbx_description
1 polymer ?
#
loop_
_entity_poly.entity_id
_entity_poly.type
_entity_poly.pdbx_seq_one_letter_code
_entity_poly.pdbx_strand_id
1 'polypeptide(L)' 'MMVRIIYHDNRYDMVKSTRLDDLISSKAVAKFERSSGWVTIGVDPIRTPKSRQQYTGQERRSSGSTT' A
#
# COMPACT_ATOMS: atom_id res chain seq x y z
N MET A 1 3.18 -13.96 0.74
CA MET A 1 4.49 -13.46 1.22
C MET A 1 4.37 -13.07 2.70
N MET A 2 5.45 -13.17 3.47
CA MET A 2 5.52 -12.61 4.83
C MET A 2 6.04 -11.18 4.78
N VAL A 3 5.47 -10.32 5.62
CA VAL A 3 5.79 -8.90 5.71
C VAL A 3 6.20 -8.59 7.13
N ARG A 4 7.35 -7.91 7.28
CA ARG A 4 7.81 -7.39 8.57
C ARG A 4 7.00 -6.18 8.97
N ILE A 5 6.59 -6.12 10.23
CA ILE A 5 5.80 -5.03 10.81
C ILE A 5 6.43 -4.55 12.12
N ILE A 6 6.13 -3.30 12.45
CA ILE A 6 6.45 -2.67 13.73
C ILE A 6 5.15 -2.17 14.33
N TYR A 7 4.87 -2.60 15.56
CA TYR A 7 3.74 -2.11 16.35
C TYR A 7 4.03 -0.75 16.98
N HIS A 8 3.01 -0.09 17.51
CA HIS A 8 3.17 1.19 18.23
C HIS A 8 4.08 1.05 19.47
N ASP A 9 4.14 -0.13 20.06
CA ASP A 9 5.05 -0.46 21.18
C ASP A 9 6.48 -0.77 20.74
N ASN A 10 6.86 -0.44 19.50
CA ASN A 10 8.18 -0.70 18.92
C ASN A 10 8.55 -2.19 18.83
N ARG A 11 7.56 -3.08 18.95
CA ARG A 11 7.72 -4.53 18.78
C ARG A 11 7.75 -4.89 17.30
N TYR A 12 8.67 -5.80 16.94
CA TYR A 12 8.81 -6.34 15.58
C TYR A 12 8.10 -7.68 15.46
N ASP A 13 7.40 -7.89 14.34
CA ASP A 13 6.73 -9.16 14.04
C ASP A 13 6.68 -9.39 12.52
N MET A 14 6.37 -10.62 12.11
CA MET A 14 6.22 -11.03 10.72
C MET A 14 4.85 -11.66 10.50
N VAL A 15 4.03 -10.98 9.70
CA VAL A 15 2.67 -11.43 9.39
C VAL A 15 2.55 -11.79 7.93
N LYS A 16 1.57 -12.63 7.59
CA LYS A 16 1.21 -12.86 6.18
C LYS A 16 0.67 -11.57 5.58
N SER A 17 0.93 -11.35 4.30
CA SER A 17 0.40 -10.22 3.54
C SER A 17 -1.13 -10.10 3.61
N THR A 18 -1.85 -11.21 3.77
CA THR A 18 -3.31 -11.21 3.96
C THR A 18 -3.73 -10.61 5.29
N ARG A 19 -3.00 -10.89 6.38
CA ARG A 19 -3.26 -10.32 7.72
C ARG A 19 -2.80 -8.87 7.85
N LEU A 20 -1.83 -8.47 7.03
CA LEU A 20 -1.33 -7.10 7.04
C LEU A 20 -2.44 -6.11 6.71
N ASP A 21 -3.31 -6.43 5.74
CA ASP A 21 -4.41 -5.55 5.33
C ASP A 21 -5.39 -5.27 6.50
N ASP A 22 -5.79 -6.31 7.22
CA ASP A 22 -6.59 -6.19 8.44
C ASP A 22 -5.89 -5.34 9.52
N LEU A 23 -4.58 -5.52 9.70
CA LEU A 23 -3.79 -4.76 10.68
C LEU A 23 -3.64 -3.28 10.31
N ILE A 24 -3.51 -2.98 9.02
CA ILE A 24 -3.49 -1.61 8.51
C ILE A 24 -4.87 -0.97 8.66
N SER A 25 -5.93 -1.69 8.29
CA SER A 25 -7.32 -1.23 8.39
C SER A 25 -7.71 -0.93 9.85
N SER A 26 -7.30 -1.80 10.78
CA SER A 26 -7.48 -1.61 12.23
C SER A 26 -6.49 -0.66 12.88
N LYS A 27 -5.53 -0.09 12.13
CA LYS A 27 -4.44 0.76 12.64
C LYS A 27 -3.63 0.15 13.79
N ALA A 28 -3.61 -1.18 13.89
CA ALA A 28 -2.91 -1.91 14.94
C ALA A 28 -1.38 -1.85 14.78
N VAL A 29 -0.89 -1.60 13.56
CA VAL A 29 0.55 -1.51 13.25
C VAL A 29 0.98 -0.08 12.96
N ALA A 30 2.19 0.28 13.38
CA ALA A 30 2.79 1.58 13.16
C ALA A 30 3.54 1.64 11.84
N LYS A 31 4.33 0.59 11.52
CA LYS A 31 5.10 0.52 10.27
C LYS A 31 5.07 -0.88 9.66
N PHE A 32 5.24 -0.97 8.35
CA PHE A 32 5.43 -2.25 7.67
C PHE A 32 6.48 -2.13 6.57
N GLU A 33 7.19 -3.22 6.30
CA GLU A 33 8.23 -3.26 5.28
C GLU A 33 7.66 -3.79 3.95
N ARG A 34 7.85 -3.03 2.89
CA ARG A 34 7.61 -3.46 1.50
C ARG A 34 8.92 -3.51 0.74
N SER A 35 8.88 -3.94 -0.51
CA SER A 35 10.08 -4.06 -1.35
C SER A 35 10.88 -2.74 -1.50
N SER A 36 10.26 -1.58 -1.28
CA SER A 36 10.93 -0.27 -1.32
C SER A 36 11.36 0.27 0.06
N GLY A 37 11.12 -0.47 1.14
CA GLY A 37 11.49 -0.09 2.51
C GLY A 37 10.30 0.01 3.47
N TRP A 38 10.53 0.68 4.60
CA TRP A 38 9.55 0.83 5.69
C TRP A 38 8.55 1.94 5.40
N VAL A 39 7.25 1.61 5.48
CA VAL A 39 6.12 2.53 5.34
C VAL A 39 5.52 2.80 6.72
N THR A 40 5.31 4.06 7.07
CA THR A 40 4.71 4.46 8.36
C THR A 40 3.22 4.75 8.18
N ILE A 41 2.37 4.00 8.87
CA ILE A 41 0.92 4.15 8.81
C ILE A 41 0.50 5.49 9.42
N GLY A 42 -0.27 6.28 8.67
CA GLY A 42 -0.78 7.58 9.12
C GLY A 42 0.16 8.78 8.88
N VAL A 43 1.42 8.54 8.50
CA VAL A 43 2.38 9.59 8.09
C VAL A 43 2.71 9.45 6.61
N ASP A 44 3.07 8.23 6.18
CA ASP A 44 3.34 7.95 4.77
C ASP A 44 2.00 7.73 4.04
N PRO A 45 1.81 8.31 2.85
CA PRO A 45 0.61 8.08 2.06
C PRO A 45 0.55 6.61 1.61
N ILE A 46 -0.21 5.79 2.35
CA ILE A 46 -0.45 4.36 2.08
C ILE A 46 -1.02 4.16 0.66
N ARG A 47 -1.81 5.13 0.21
CA ARG A 47 -2.14 5.35 -1.19
C ARG A 47 -1.74 6.78 -1.51
N THR A 48 -0.59 6.98 -2.15
CA THR A 48 -0.46 8.17 -2.97
C THR A 48 -1.56 8.07 -4.04
N PRO A 49 -2.56 8.97 -4.11
CA PRO A 49 -2.94 9.39 -5.45
C PRO A 49 -1.63 9.89 -6.03
N LYS A 50 -1.17 9.31 -7.14
CA LYS A 50 -0.17 10.00 -7.94
C LYS A 50 -0.80 11.35 -8.30
N SER A 51 -0.57 12.37 -7.48
CA SER A 51 -0.79 13.72 -7.88
C SER A 51 0.20 13.94 -9.00
N ARG A 52 -0.32 13.83 -10.22
CA ARG A 52 0.17 14.54 -11.39
C ARG A 52 1.51 14.11 -11.97
N GLN A 53 1.82 12.81 -12.00
CA GLN A 53 2.53 12.34 -13.19
C GLN A 53 1.49 12.27 -14.30
N GLN A 54 1.58 13.20 -15.26
CA GLN A 54 0.81 13.18 -16.49
C GLN A 54 0.73 11.73 -16.98
N TYR A 55 -0.48 11.19 -17.02
CA TYR A 55 -0.74 9.90 -17.61
C TYR A 55 -0.53 10.07 -19.12
N THR A 56 0.69 9.85 -19.60
CA THR A 56 1.06 9.75 -21.02
C THR A 56 0.95 8.30 -21.50
N GLY A 57 0.02 7.53 -20.93
CA GLY A 57 -0.31 6.20 -21.40
C GLY A 57 -1.43 6.31 -22.43
N GLN A 58 -1.23 5.75 -23.62
CA GLN A 58 -2.32 5.58 -24.59
C GLN A 58 -3.51 4.91 -23.89
N GLU A 59 -4.69 5.52 -23.95
CA GLU A 59 -5.93 5.00 -23.38
C GLU A 59 -6.10 3.53 -23.76
N ARG A 60 -6.09 2.62 -22.76
CA ARG A 60 -6.33 1.18 -22.98
C ARG A 60 -7.83 0.83 -23.08
N ARG A 61 -8.68 1.83 -23.30
CA ARG A 61 -10.10 1.69 -23.64
C ARG A 61 -10.43 2.37 -24.97
N SER A 62 -9.55 2.25 -25.96
CA SER A 62 -9.94 2.45 -27.36
C SER A 62 -10.24 1.10 -28.00
N SER A 63 -11.47 0.63 -27.77
CA SER A 63 -12.22 -0.31 -28.62
C SER A 63 -13.60 -0.44 -27.97
N GLY A 64 -14.72 0.03 -28.50
CA GLY A 64 -15.07 0.48 -29.84
C GLY A 64 -16.51 0.01 -30.09
N SER A 65 -17.39 0.91 -30.54
CA SER A 65 -18.69 0.66 -31.22
C SER A 65 -19.78 -0.08 -30.42
N THR A 66 -21.03 0.39 -30.41
CA THR A 66 -21.97 0.09 -31.50
C THR A 66 -23.09 1.14 -31.58
N THR A 67 -23.29 1.61 -32.81
CA THR A 67 -24.46 2.35 -33.33
C THR A 67 -25.69 1.47 -33.37
#